data_AF-A0A133UEZ3-F1
#
_entry.id   AF-A0A133UEZ3-F1
#
_cell.length_a   1.000
_cell.length_b   1.000
_cell.length_c   1.000
_cell.angle_alpha   90.00
_cell.angle_beta   90.00
_cell.angle_gamma   90.00
#
_symmetry.space_group_name_H-M   'P 1'
#
loop_
_entity.id
_entity.type
_entity.pdbx_description
1 polymer ?
#
loop_
_entity_poly.entity_id
_entity_poly.type
_entity_poly.pdbx_seq_one_letter_code
_entity_poly.pdbx_strand_id
1 'polypeptide(L)'
;MQISRALNGYKDRSNHGEYTYKRKGLLEKIPHRKLTKNVILLKKQDHEKLTEILEKYKAEYYAGPIEKTSETSEILSNQEE
;
A
#
# COMPACT_ATOMS: atom_id res chain seq x y z
N MET A 1 -6.20 -6.01 -11.01
CA MET A 1 -7.46 -5.52 -10.37
C MET A 1 -7.68 -6.04 -8.95
N GLN A 2 -7.41 -7.32 -8.65
CA GLN A 2 -7.71 -7.93 -7.34
C GLN A 2 -6.88 -7.35 -6.17
N ILE A 3 -5.56 -7.17 -6.34
CA ILE A 3 -4.71 -6.49 -5.33
C ILE A 3 -5.23 -5.10 -5.00
N SER A 4 -5.54 -4.29 -6.04
CA SER A 4 -6.04 -2.92 -5.83
C SER A 4 -7.33 -2.90 -4.99
N ARG A 5 -8.24 -3.86 -5.19
CA ARG A 5 -9.46 -4.01 -4.38
C ARG A 5 -9.16 -4.46 -2.95
N ALA A 6 -8.19 -5.34 -2.75
CA ALA A 6 -7.76 -5.78 -1.42
C ALA A 6 -7.11 -4.62 -0.62
N LEU A 7 -6.30 -3.79 -1.28
CA LEU A 7 -5.62 -2.65 -0.65
C LEU A 7 -6.56 -1.48 -0.41
N ASN A 8 -7.31 -1.06 -1.42
CA ASN A 8 -8.10 0.18 -1.40
C ASN A 8 -9.58 -0.04 -1.07
N GLY A 9 -10.07 -1.28 -1.11
CA GLY A 9 -11.49 -1.59 -0.98
C GLY A 9 -12.24 -1.45 -2.30
N TYR A 10 -13.54 -1.72 -2.25
CA TYR A 10 -14.45 -1.59 -3.38
C TYR A 10 -15.91 -1.51 -2.93
N LYS A 11 -16.78 -1.01 -3.81
CA LYS A 11 -18.23 -1.11 -3.66
C LYS A 11 -18.70 -2.41 -4.27
N ASP A 12 -19.41 -3.20 -3.49
CA ASP A 12 -20.03 -4.45 -3.88
C ASP A 12 -21.52 -4.21 -4.09
N ARG A 13 -22.13 -4.81 -5.12
CA ARG A 13 -23.55 -4.63 -5.44
C ARG A 13 -24.26 -5.97 -5.47
N SER A 14 -25.45 -6.05 -4.85
CA SER A 14 -26.31 -7.22 -4.82
C SER A 14 -27.73 -6.89 -5.29
N ASN A 15 -28.56 -7.90 -5.56
CA ASN A 15 -29.94 -7.81 -6.05
C ASN A 15 -30.12 -6.74 -7.14
N HIS A 16 -29.48 -6.93 -8.29
CA HIS A 16 -29.57 -6.01 -9.43
C HIS A 16 -29.19 -4.55 -9.11
N GLY A 17 -28.38 -4.33 -8.07
CA GLY A 17 -27.91 -3.01 -7.66
C GLY A 17 -28.72 -2.36 -6.54
N GLU A 18 -29.76 -3.02 -6.03
CA GLU A 18 -30.58 -2.53 -4.91
C GLU A 18 -29.75 -2.34 -3.63
N TYR A 19 -28.80 -3.24 -3.36
CA TYR A 19 -27.94 -3.15 -2.19
C TYR A 19 -26.50 -2.85 -2.58
N THR A 20 -25.91 -1.83 -1.95
CA THR A 20 -24.50 -1.48 -2.12
C THR A 20 -23.76 -1.57 -0.79
N TYR A 21 -22.70 -2.39 -0.75
CA TYR A 21 -21.85 -2.57 0.43
C TYR A 21 -20.46 -1.99 0.18
N LYS A 22 -19.92 -1.23 1.15
CA LYS A 22 -18.52 -0.78 1.10
C LYS A 22 -17.62 -1.84 1.73
N ARG A 23 -16.86 -2.56 0.91
CA ARG A 23 -15.80 -3.46 1.37
C ARG A 23 -14.53 -2.66 1.61
N LYS A 24 -14.15 -2.49 2.89
CA LYS A 24 -12.93 -1.76 3.27
C LYS A 24 -11.68 -2.56 2.91
N GLY A 25 -10.76 -1.94 2.18
CA GLY A 25 -9.42 -2.51 1.93
C GLY A 25 -8.50 -2.36 3.14
N LEU A 26 -7.32 -2.98 3.08
CA LEU A 26 -6.33 -2.91 4.15
C LEU A 26 -5.93 -1.47 4.49
N LEU A 27 -5.71 -0.63 3.48
CA LEU A 27 -5.22 0.73 3.65
C LEU A 27 -6.24 1.65 4.35
N GLU A 28 -7.53 1.30 4.35
CA GLU A 28 -8.53 2.02 5.17
C GLU A 28 -8.47 1.64 6.66
N LYS A 29 -7.74 0.57 7.02
CA LYS A 29 -7.69 0.01 8.38
C LYS A 29 -6.38 0.28 9.10
N ILE A 30 -5.32 0.65 8.38
CA ILE A 30 -3.99 0.86 8.94
C ILE A 30 -3.49 2.28 8.66
N PRO A 31 -2.72 2.87 9.58
CA PRO A 31 -2.04 4.13 9.34
C PRO A 31 -0.97 3.96 8.26
N HIS A 32 -1.08 4.72 7.18
CA HIS A 32 -0.15 4.67 6.05
C HIS A 32 -0.05 6.04 5.36
N ARG A 33 1.01 6.21 4.57
CA ARG A 33 1.17 7.28 3.58
C ARG A 33 1.46 6.66 2.23
N LYS A 34 0.83 7.16 1.18
CA LYS A 34 1.18 6.82 -0.20
C LYS A 34 2.08 7.91 -0.73
N LEU A 35 3.29 7.54 -1.17
CA LEU A 35 4.20 8.48 -1.83
C LEU A 35 3.90 8.55 -3.32
N THR A 36 3.65 7.40 -3.93
CA THR A 36 3.18 7.25 -5.32
C THR A 36 2.16 6.12 -5.38
N LYS A 37 1.68 5.76 -6.58
CA LYS A 37 0.70 4.68 -6.78
C LYS A 37 1.15 3.33 -6.20
N ASN A 38 2.46 3.04 -6.25
CA ASN A 38 3.04 1.74 -5.90
C ASN A 38 3.98 1.79 -4.68
N VAL A 39 4.17 2.97 -4.06
CA VAL A 39 5.04 3.14 -2.90
C VAL A 39 4.21 3.52 -1.69
N ILE A 40 4.20 2.63 -0.70
CA ILE A 40 3.42 2.76 0.53
C ILE A 40 4.39 2.76 1.71
N LEU A 41 4.32 3.83 2.51
CA LEU A 41 4.95 3.91 3.82
C LEU A 41 3.91 3.55 4.88
N LEU A 42 4.25 2.65 5.79
CA LEU A 42 3.38 2.21 6.88
C LEU A 42 4.18 2.00 8.16
N LYS A 43 3.48 1.81 9.28
CA LYS A 43 4.14 1.44 10.54
C LYS A 43 4.71 0.03 10.45
N LYS A 44 5.89 -0.19 11.05
CA LYS A 44 6.55 -1.52 11.09
C LYS A 44 5.61 -2.64 11.58
N GLN A 45 4.80 -2.38 12.59
CA GLN A 45 3.84 -3.37 13.14
C GLN A 45 2.74 -3.82 12.16
N ASP A 46 2.49 -3.07 11.08
CA ASP A 46 1.42 -3.35 10.12
C ASP A 46 1.94 -3.97 8.82
N HIS A 47 3.26 -4.24 8.71
CA HIS A 47 3.89 -4.72 7.47
C HIS A 47 3.44 -6.11 7.05
N GLU A 48 3.32 -7.04 8.00
CA GLU A 48 2.90 -8.43 7.72
C GLU A 48 1.53 -8.47 7.02
N LYS A 49 0.58 -7.64 7.47
CA LYS A 49 -0.76 -7.55 6.86
C LYS A 49 -0.70 -7.17 5.38
N LEU A 50 0.26 -6.33 5.01
CA LEU A 50 0.43 -5.90 3.62
C LEU A 50 1.15 -6.97 2.79
N THR A 51 2.24 -7.54 3.31
CA THR A 51 3.01 -8.57 2.60
C THR A 51 2.19 -9.83 2.37
N GLU A 52 1.37 -10.26 3.34
CA GLU A 52 0.42 -11.37 3.16
C GLU A 52 -0.52 -11.16 1.97
N ILE A 53 -1.01 -9.94 1.76
CA ILE A 53 -1.86 -9.62 0.61
C ILE A 53 -1.04 -9.72 -0.68
N LEU A 54 0.17 -9.16 -0.70
CA LEU A 54 1.03 -9.17 -1.88
C LEU A 54 1.41 -10.60 -2.28
N GLU A 55 1.83 -11.42 -1.32
CA GLU A 55 2.16 -12.84 -1.49
C GLU A 55 0.96 -13.66 -1.96
N LYS A 56 -0.22 -13.46 -1.37
CA LYS A 56 -1.47 -14.12 -1.79
C LYS A 56 -1.75 -13.93 -3.28
N TYR A 57 -1.43 -12.76 -3.81
CA TYR A 57 -1.62 -12.44 -5.23
C TYR A 57 -0.35 -12.57 -6.06
N LYS A 58 0.72 -13.17 -5.49
CA LYS A 58 2.03 -13.37 -6.14
C LYS A 58 2.60 -12.08 -6.74
N ALA A 59 2.42 -10.97 -6.03
CA ALA A 59 2.97 -9.68 -6.44
C ALA A 59 4.46 -9.63 -6.14
N GLU A 60 5.24 -9.10 -7.07
CA GLU A 60 6.62 -8.72 -6.82
C GLU A 60 6.65 -7.41 -6.00
N TYR A 61 7.46 -7.39 -4.94
CA TYR A 61 7.61 -6.22 -4.09
C TYR A 61 9.00 -6.15 -3.46
N TYR A 62 9.41 -4.93 -3.12
CA TYR A 62 10.55 -4.65 -2.27
C TYR A 62 10.03 -4.04 -0.96
N ALA A 63 10.60 -4.46 0.16
CA ALA A 63 10.27 -3.94 1.48
C ALA A 63 11.56 -3.68 2.26
N GLY A 64 11.61 -2.54 2.94
CA GLY A 64 12.75 -2.14 3.77
C GLY A 64 12.33 -1.12 4.83
N PRO A 65 13.05 -1.05 5.96
CA PRO A 65 12.84 0.01 6.95
C PRO A 65 13.27 1.36 6.36
N ILE A 66 12.53 2.41 6.71
CA ILE A 66 12.92 3.79 6.43
C ILE A 66 13.19 4.45 7.79
N GLU A 67 14.42 4.88 7.98
CA GLU A 67 14.87 5.56 9.18
C GLU A 67 15.18 7.02 8.83
N LYS A 68 15.06 7.91 9.83
CA LYS A 68 15.46 9.30 9.63
C LYS A 68 16.97 9.36 9.62
N THR A 69 17.55 9.86 8.54
CA THR A 69 18.95 10.27 8.54
C THR A 69 19.07 11.51 9.44
N SER A 70 19.99 11.47 10.42
CA SER A 70 20.21 12.54 11.40
C SER A 70 20.89 13.78 10.81
N GLU A 71 21.33 13.72 9.55
CA GLU A 71 22.03 14.80 8.87
C GLU A 71 21.31 15.11 7.57
N THR A 72 21.01 16.40 7.39
CA THR A 72 20.60 17.02 6.13
C THR A 72 21.62 16.64 5.07
N SER A 73 21.37 15.53 4.38
CA SER A 73 22.28 15.02 3.38
C SER A 73 21.80 15.59 2.05
N GLU A 74 22.68 16.42 1.48
CA GLU A 74 22.65 16.91 0.11
C GLU A 74 22.60 15.71 -0.84
N ILE A 75 21.42 15.13 -1.06
CA ILE A 75 21.28 13.96 -1.93
C ILE A 75 20.28 14.29 -3.01
N LEU A 76 20.83 14.83 -4.09
CA LEU A 76 20.75 14.30 -5.46
C LEU A 76 21.62 15.19 -6.36
N SER A 77 22.94 15.16 -6.16
CA SER A 77 23.87 15.59 -7.20
C SER A 77 24.02 14.45 -8.20
N ASN A 78 23.42 14.69 -9.37
CA ASN A 78 23.55 14.02 -10.67
C ASN A 78 24.37 12.72 -10.75
N GLN A 79 23.74 11.70 -11.32
CA GLN A 79 24.43 10.67 -12.09
C GLN A 79 23.83 10.72 -13.51
N GLU A 80 24.52 11.45 -14.40
CA GLU A 80 24.44 11.25 -15.85
C GLU A 80 25.35 10.06 -16.18
N GLU A 81 24.82 9.08 -16.91
CA GLU A 81 25.55 8.24 -17.87
C GLU A 81 24.58 7.75 -18.96
#